data_AF-A0A9X1G5C8-F1
#
_entry.id   AF-A0A9X1G5C8-F1
#
_cell.length_a   1.000
_cell.length_b   1.000
_cell.length_c   1.000
_cell.angle_alpha   90.00
_cell.angle_beta   90.00
_cell.angle_gamma   90.00
#
_symmetry.space_group_name_H-M   'P 1'
#
loop_
_entity.id
_entity.type
_entity.pdbx_description
1 polymer ?
#
loop_
_entity_poly.entity_id
_entity_poly.type
_entity_poly.pdbx_seq_one_letter_code
_entity_poly.pdbx_strand_id
1 'polypeptide(L)' 'MKQSELPRCPECGNMPEFALKPNHMGWVWGGLKCPYDHYRVNLNGPAGSRAQAEKRLTPQWIELVEKVTLEAQ' A
#
# COMPACT_ATOMS: atom_id res chain seq x y z
N MET A 1 3.34 8.40 8.70
CA MET A 1 1.90 8.13 8.61
C MET A 1 1.64 6.81 9.27
N LYS A 2 0.69 6.78 10.20
CA LYS A 2 0.21 5.54 10.81
C LYS A 2 -0.69 4.83 9.80
N GLN A 3 -0.69 3.51 9.79
CA GLN A 3 -1.54 2.68 8.92
C GLN A 3 -3.02 3.07 9.02
N SER A 4 -3.47 3.53 10.18
CA SER A 4 -4.83 4.02 10.46
C SER A 4 -5.22 5.28 9.69
N GLU A 5 -4.27 6.01 9.10
CA GLU A 5 -4.51 7.21 8.30
C GLU A 5 -4.72 6.89 6.81
N LEU A 6 -4.54 5.62 6.40
CA LEU A 6 -4.74 5.19 5.01
C LEU A 6 -6.24 5.04 4.71
N PRO A 7 -6.68 5.42 3.50
CA PRO A 7 -8.03 5.13 3.07
C PRO A 7 -8.29 3.62 3.07
N ARG A 8 -9.48 3.24 3.50
CA ARG A 8 -9.92 1.84 3.52
C ARG A 8 -10.08 1.32 2.09
N CYS A 9 -10.04 0.00 1.94
CA CYS A 9 -10.35 -0.63 0.66
C CYS A 9 -11.77 -0.21 0.20
N PRO A 10 -11.93 0.30 -1.04
CA PRO A 10 -13.22 0.79 -1.54
C PRO A 10 -14.25 -0.34 -1.73
N GLU A 11 -13.79 -1.59 -1.89
CA GLU A 11 -14.67 -2.74 -2.12
C GLU A 11 -15.17 -3.39 -0.82
N CYS A 12 -14.32 -3.53 0.20
CA CYS A 12 -14.68 -4.25 1.43
C CYS A 12 -14.56 -3.43 2.72
N GLY A 13 -14.19 -2.16 2.66
CA GLY A 13 -14.10 -1.26 3.82
C GLY A 13 -13.03 -1.62 4.86
N ASN A 14 -12.17 -2.61 4.58
CA ASN A 14 -11.12 -3.05 5.49
C ASN A 14 -9.86 -2.19 5.38
N MET A 15 -9.09 -2.15 6.46
CA MET A 15 -7.84 -1.39 6.52
C MET A 15 -6.76 -2.11 5.71
N PRO A 16 -6.00 -1.41 4.85
CA PRO A 16 -4.96 -2.03 4.05
C PRO A 16 -3.73 -2.40 4.90
N GLU A 17 -2.99 -3.39 4.44
CA GLU A 17 -1.84 -3.98 5.12
C GLU A 17 -0.54 -3.83 4.32
N PHE A 18 0.52 -3.44 5.02
CA PHE A 18 1.86 -3.37 4.46
C PHE A 18 2.48 -4.77 4.38
N ALA A 19 2.41 -5.39 3.21
CA ALA A 19 3.06 -6.65 2.88
C ALA A 19 4.55 -6.42 2.52
N LEU A 20 5.32 -5.84 3.44
CA LEU A 20 6.73 -5.51 3.26
C LEU A 20 7.65 -6.62 3.76
N LYS A 21 8.62 -7.02 2.93
CA LYS A 21 9.64 -8.03 3.22
C LYS A 21 11.05 -7.43 3.11
N PRO A 22 11.79 -7.27 4.22
CA PRO A 22 13.20 -6.90 4.17
C PRO A 22 14.06 -8.09 3.70
N ASN A 23 15.14 -7.82 2.98
CA ASN A 23 16.17 -8.81 2.64
C ASN A 23 17.38 -8.69 3.58
N HIS A 24 18.33 -9.62 3.46
CA HIS A 24 19.56 -9.63 4.28
C HIS A 24 20.44 -8.37 4.12
N MET A 25 20.27 -7.62 3.04
CA MET A 25 20.99 -6.36 2.76
C MET A 25 20.25 -5.13 3.29
N GLY A 26 19.12 -5.31 3.99
CA GLY A 26 18.29 -4.21 4.51
C GLY A 26 17.38 -3.56 3.47
N TRP A 27 17.36 -4.04 2.23
CA TRP A 27 16.42 -3.58 1.21
C TRP A 27 15.04 -4.16 1.45
N VAL A 28 14.02 -3.33 1.30
CA VAL A 28 12.63 -3.69 1.52
C VAL A 28 11.91 -3.81 0.19
N TRP A 29 11.31 -4.98 0.00
CA TRP A 29 10.44 -5.30 -1.13
C TRP A 29 9.00 -5.44 -0.65
N GLY A 30 8.06 -5.45 -1.59
CA GLY A 30 6.66 -5.71 -1.31
C GLY A 30 5.75 -4.55 -1.66
N GLY A 31 4.65 -4.43 -0.93
CA GLY A 31 3.56 -3.54 -1.28
C GLY A 31 2.61 -3.24 -0.14
N LEU A 32 1.56 -2.49 -0.47
CA LEU A 32 0.42 -2.18 0.37
C LEU A 32 -0.81 -2.79 -0.30
N LYS A 33 -1.60 -3.58 0.43
CA LYS A 33 -2.71 -4.32 -0.15
C LYS A 33 -3.90 -4.44 0.78
N CYS A 34 -5.07 -4.71 0.20
CA CYS A 34 -6.22 -5.17 0.96
C CYS A 34 -5.94 -6.55 1.61
N PRO A 35 -6.40 -6.82 2.84
CA PRO A 35 -6.31 -8.15 3.46
C PRO A 35 -6.93 -9.26 2.60
N TYR A 36 -7.99 -8.91 1.84
CA TYR A 36 -8.68 -9.82 0.91
C TYR A 36 -8.17 -9.73 -0.54
N ASP A 37 -7.04 -9.05 -0.76
CA ASP A 37 -6.38 -8.91 -2.08
C ASP A 37 -7.21 -8.24 -3.20
N HIS A 38 -8.33 -7.58 -2.89
CA HIS A 38 -9.13 -6.82 -3.88
C HIS A 38 -8.29 -5.81 -4.67
N TYR A 39 -7.45 -5.05 -3.95
CA TYR A 39 -6.54 -4.06 -4.52
C TYR A 39 -5.17 -4.16 -3.87
N ARG A 40 -4.13 -3.84 -4.64
CA ARG A 40 -2.73 -3.79 -4.19
C ARG A 40 -1.93 -2.77 -4.98
N VAL A 41 -0.97 -2.14 -4.31
CA VAL A 41 0.09 -1.34 -4.92
C VAL A 41 1.43 -1.92 -4.49
N ASN A 42 2.37 -2.01 -5.43
CA ASN A 42 3.69 -2.60 -5.19
C ASN A 42 4.77 -1.54 -5.34
N LEU A 43 5.92 -1.77 -4.72
CA LEU A 43 7.12 -1.02 -5.04
C LEU A 43 7.63 -1.45 -6.41
N ASN A 44 7.98 -0.49 -7.26
CA ASN A 44 8.62 -0.73 -8.56
C ASN A 44 10.11 -1.14 -8.45
N GLY A 45 10.63 -1.28 -7.22
CA GLY A 45 12.01 -1.65 -6.92
C GLY A 45 12.28 -1.68 -5.41
N PRO A 46 13.49 -2.07 -4.98
CA PRO A 46 13.82 -2.12 -3.57
C PRO A 46 13.77 -0.72 -2.94
N ALA A 47 13.13 -0.61 -1.78
CA ALA A 47 13.25 0.56 -0.93
C ALA A 47 14.42 0.39 0.04
N GLY A 48 15.15 1.46 0.33
CA GLY A 48 16.29 1.40 1.27
C GLY A 48 15.91 1.17 2.73
N SER A 49 14.63 1.29 3.09
CA SER A 49 14.11 0.99 4.43
C SER A 49 12.59 0.82 4.42
N ARG A 50 12.02 0.29 5.51
CA ARG A 50 10.56 0.14 5.68
C ARG A 50 9.86 1.50 5.60
N ALA A 51 10.39 2.51 6.26
CA ALA A 51 9.84 3.86 6.24
C ALA A 51 9.85 4.48 4.82
N GLN A 52 10.88 4.20 4.01
CA GLN A 52 10.90 4.63 2.62
C GLN A 52 9.88 3.88 1.75
N ALA A 53 9.69 2.59 2.01
CA ALA A 53 8.66 1.80 1.35
C ALA A 53 7.26 2.36 1.65
N GLU A 54 6.96 2.61 2.92
CA GLU A 54 5.68 3.19 3.37
C GLU A 54 5.43 4.55 2.71
N LYS A 55 6.42 5.45 2.71
CA LYS A 55 6.33 6.76 2.04
C LYS A 55 6.03 6.67 0.54
N ARG A 56 6.52 5.64 -0.15
CA ARG A 56 6.26 5.42 -1.58
C ARG A 56 4.91 4.75 -1.84
N LEU A 57 4.49 3.84 -0.97
CA LEU A 57 3.27 3.05 -1.16
C LEU A 57 2.01 3.82 -0.77
N THR A 58 2.08 4.65 0.28
CA THR A 58 0.93 5.44 0.74
C THR A 58 0.29 6.30 -0.36
N PRO A 59 1.01 7.18 -1.09
CA PRO A 59 0.39 7.99 -2.14
C PRO A 59 -0.15 7.14 -3.29
N GLN A 60 0.52 6.04 -3.65
CA GLN A 60 0.03 5.12 -4.69
C GLN A 60 -1.30 4.47 -4.28
N TRP A 61 -1.43 4.09 -3.01
CA TRP A 61 -2.67 3.51 -2.50
C TRP A 61 -3.80 4.54 -2.45
N ILE A 62 -3.52 5.77 -1.98
CA ILE A 62 -4.51 6.84 -1.96
C ILE A 62 -5.02 7.12 -3.37
N GLU A 63 -4.12 7.27 -4.34
CA GLU A 63 -4.48 7.51 -5.73
C GLU A 63 -5.31 6.36 -6.31
N LEU A 64 -4.95 5.11 -6.01
CA LEU A 64 -5.72 3.94 -6.44
C LEU A 64 -7.14 3.95 -5.86
N VAL A 65 -7.27 4.20 -4.55
CA VAL A 65 -8.60 4.23 -3.90
C VAL A 65 -9.44 5.38 -4.43
N GLU A 66 -8.85 6.55 -4.64
CA GLU A 66 -9.54 7.72 -5.19
C GLU A 66 -10.06 7.44 -6.61
N LYS A 67 -9.21 6.91 -7.50
CA LYS A 67 -9.60 6.52 -8.87
C LYS A 67 -10.76 5.53 -8.88
N VAL A 68 -10.63 4.43 -8.13
CA VAL A 68 -11.67 3.39 -8.06
C VAL A 68 -12.99 3.94 -7.50
N THR A 69 -12.92 4.83 -6.50
CA THR A 69 -14.13 5.43 -5.92
C THR A 69 -14.81 6.42 -6.88
N LEU A 70 -14.04 7.10 -7.72
CA LEU A 70 -14.59 7.98 -8.77
C LEU A 70 -15.23 7.18 -9.91
N GLU A 71 -14.62 6.05 -10.31
CA GLU A 71 -15.12 5.20 -11.39
C GLU A 71 -16.38 4.40 -11.00
N ALA A 72 -16.63 4.21 -9.70
CA ALA A 72 -17.81 3.51 -9.18
C ALA A 72 -19.07 4.39 -9.04
N GLN A 73 -18.99 5.69 -9.36
CA GLN A 73 -20.11 6.65 -9.37
C GLN A 73 -20.67 6.84 -10.77
#